data_AF-A0A0J6RW18-F1
#
_entry.id   AF-A0A0J6RW18-F1
#
_cell.length_a   1.000
_cell.length_b   1.000
_cell.length_c   1.000
_cell.angle_alpha   90.00
_cell.angle_beta   90.00
_cell.angle_gamma   90.00
#
_symmetry.space_group_name_H-M   'P 1'
#
loop_
_entity.id
_entity.type
_entity.pdbx_description
1 polymer ?
#
loop_
_entity_poly.entity_id
_entity_poly.type
_entity_poly.pdbx_seq_one_letter_code
_entity_poly.pdbx_strand_id
1 'polypeptide(L)'
;MRLVLAGLVLVLLAGPATAQKPKAPAKPALPAKVLTCGALANLRILLAETGGDPAAIKARLADPKADRLGCTQIGRDRIEGNAERVVIGGTAYDCLTVKETSLCRWSLSGVPAEAP
;
A
#
# COMPACT_ATOMS: atom_id res chain seq x y z
N MET A 1 -74.57 -18.45 -22.13
CA MET A 1 -74.12 -17.74 -23.36
C MET A 1 -72.59 -17.75 -23.33
N ARG A 2 -71.98 -18.77 -23.95
CA ARG A 2 -71.17 -18.69 -25.19
C ARG A 2 -69.89 -17.82 -25.08
N LEU A 3 -68.74 -18.52 -25.20
CA LEU A 3 -67.56 -18.20 -26.05
C LEU A 3 -66.64 -17.04 -25.54
N VAL A 4 -65.30 -17.01 -25.60
CA VAL A 4 -64.20 -17.52 -26.47
C VAL A 4 -62.89 -17.38 -25.65
N LEU A 5 -62.06 -18.41 -25.46
CA LEU A 5 -60.83 -18.77 -26.20
C LEU A 5 -59.65 -17.78 -26.13
N ALA A 6 -58.45 -18.37 -26.04
CA ALA A 6 -57.10 -17.84 -26.29
C ALA A 6 -56.52 -16.90 -25.21
N GLY A 7 -55.35 -17.14 -24.64
CA GLY A 7 -54.25 -18.00 -24.99
C GLY A 7 -52.96 -17.25 -24.64
N LEU A 8 -52.01 -17.90 -23.98
CA LEU A 8 -50.57 -17.69 -24.22
C LEU A 8 -49.79 -18.72 -23.39
N VAL A 9 -49.17 -19.65 -24.11
CA VAL A 9 -48.19 -20.59 -23.55
C VAL A 9 -46.94 -19.79 -23.20
N LEU A 10 -46.67 -19.60 -21.90
CA LEU A 10 -45.40 -19.05 -21.41
C LEU A 10 -44.32 -20.14 -21.59
N VAL A 11 -43.49 -20.00 -22.62
CA VAL A 11 -42.31 -20.84 -22.82
C VAL A 11 -41.26 -20.46 -21.76
N LEU A 12 -40.99 -21.38 -20.83
CA LEU A 12 -39.87 -21.30 -19.90
C LEU A 12 -38.55 -21.42 -20.66
N LEU A 13 -37.82 -20.31 -20.79
CA LEU A 13 -36.41 -20.30 -21.17
C LEU A 13 -35.56 -20.35 -19.89
N ALA A 14 -35.44 -21.55 -19.30
CA ALA A 14 -34.46 -21.81 -18.24
C ALA A 14 -33.09 -22.14 -18.89
N GLY A 15 -32.35 -21.11 -19.28
CA GLY A 15 -30.94 -21.25 -19.62
C GLY A 15 -30.09 -21.50 -18.37
N PRO A 16 -28.99 -22.27 -18.45
CA PRO A 16 -28.13 -22.52 -17.29
C PRO A 16 -27.43 -21.22 -16.90
N ALA A 17 -27.80 -20.69 -15.73
CA ALA A 17 -27.07 -19.61 -15.10
C ALA A 17 -25.66 -20.11 -14.74
N THR A 18 -24.68 -19.81 -15.59
CA THR A 18 -23.27 -19.98 -15.25
C THR A 18 -22.95 -18.99 -14.14
N ALA A 19 -22.84 -19.49 -12.91
CA ALA A 19 -22.41 -18.72 -11.76
C ALA A 19 -21.01 -18.13 -12.04
N GLN A 20 -20.97 -16.86 -12.43
CA GLN A 20 -19.72 -16.12 -12.55
C GLN A 20 -19.14 -15.97 -11.14
N LYS A 21 -18.11 -16.77 -10.84
CA LYS A 21 -17.38 -16.71 -9.58
C LYS A 21 -16.80 -15.28 -9.47
N PRO A 22 -17.15 -14.49 -8.43
CA PRO A 22 -16.63 -13.15 -8.28
C PRO A 22 -15.10 -13.18 -8.25
N LYS A 23 -14.46 -12.50 -9.19
CA LYS A 23 -13.00 -12.35 -9.22
C LYS A 23 -12.60 -11.53 -7.99
N ALA A 24 -11.88 -12.15 -7.06
CA ALA A 24 -11.37 -11.47 -5.89
C ALA A 24 -10.53 -10.24 -6.32
N PRO A 25 -10.64 -9.10 -5.63
CA PRO A 25 -9.84 -7.91 -5.94
C PRO A 25 -8.35 -8.27 -5.90
N ALA A 26 -7.61 -7.89 -6.93
CA ALA A 26 -6.16 -8.03 -6.93
C ALA A 26 -5.58 -7.15 -5.82
N LYS A 27 -4.78 -7.75 -4.92
CA LYS A 27 -4.05 -6.97 -3.92
C LYS A 27 -3.07 -6.03 -4.63
N PRO A 28 -2.96 -4.76 -4.21
CA PRO A 28 -1.96 -3.85 -4.77
C PRO A 28 -0.57 -4.45 -4.64
N ALA A 29 0.21 -4.40 -5.73
CA ALA A 29 1.60 -4.83 -5.70
C ALA A 29 2.39 -3.95 -4.72
N LEU A 30 3.19 -4.58 -3.85
CA LEU A 30 4.07 -3.83 -2.95
C LEU A 30 5.12 -3.08 -3.77
N PRO A 31 5.52 -1.87 -3.35
CA PRO A 31 6.52 -1.11 -4.06
C PRO A 31 7.87 -1.83 -4.03
N ALA A 32 8.53 -1.87 -5.19
CA ALA A 32 9.82 -2.54 -5.38
C ALA A 32 10.95 -1.90 -4.56
N LYS A 33 10.85 -0.60 -4.29
CA LYS A 33 11.76 0.15 -3.42
C LYS A 33 11.01 0.74 -2.23
N VAL A 34 11.69 0.80 -1.10
CA VAL A 34 11.19 1.33 0.17
C VAL A 34 12.05 2.51 0.59
N LEU A 35 11.42 3.65 0.87
CA LEU A 35 12.07 4.79 1.48
C LEU A 35 12.45 4.42 2.90
N THR A 36 13.73 4.56 3.25
CA THR A 36 14.21 4.30 4.61
C THR A 36 15.19 5.36 5.07
N CYS A 37 15.12 5.74 6.35
CA CYS A 37 16.04 6.68 6.98
C CYS A 37 16.70 6.04 8.21
N GLY A 38 17.92 6.49 8.54
CA GLY A 38 18.63 5.97 9.73
C GLY A 38 17.99 6.41 11.05
N ALA A 39 17.32 7.56 11.04
CA ALA A 39 16.59 8.08 12.19
C ALA A 39 15.13 8.39 11.81
N LEU A 40 14.21 8.12 12.72
CA LEU A 40 12.79 8.40 12.54
C LEU A 40 12.52 9.90 12.38
N ALA A 41 13.23 10.75 13.12
CA ALA A 41 13.13 12.21 13.00
C ALA A 41 13.42 12.67 11.56
N ASN A 42 14.48 12.12 10.95
CA ASN A 42 14.88 12.46 9.58
C ASN A 42 13.83 12.03 8.55
N LEU A 43 13.21 10.85 8.74
CA LEU A 43 12.08 10.43 7.91
C LEU A 43 10.92 11.43 8.02
N ARG A 44 10.57 11.84 9.23
CA ARG A 44 9.46 12.78 9.46
C ARG A 44 9.74 14.16 8.87
N ILE A 45 10.98 14.66 8.97
CA ILE A 45 11.38 15.93 8.33
C ILE A 45 11.22 15.81 6.82
N LEU A 46 11.79 14.76 6.19
CA LEU A 46 11.68 14.55 4.76
C LEU A 46 10.21 14.49 4.30
N LEU A 47 9.37 13.74 5.01
CA LEU A 47 7.94 13.63 4.68
C LEU A 47 7.21 14.96 4.85
N ALA A 48 7.53 15.75 5.89
CA ALA A 48 6.94 17.06 6.10
C ALA A 48 7.34 18.05 4.99
N GLU A 49 8.63 18.14 4.65
CA GLU A 49 9.15 19.05 3.62
C GLU A 49 8.63 18.71 2.22
N THR A 50 8.37 17.43 1.93
CA THR A 50 7.89 16.97 0.63
C THR A 50 6.37 16.78 0.58
N GLY A 51 5.65 17.02 1.68
CA GLY A 51 4.23 16.71 1.79
C GLY A 51 3.90 15.22 1.61
N GLY A 52 4.90 14.33 1.75
CA GLY A 52 4.76 12.90 1.48
C GLY A 52 4.65 12.53 -0.01
N ASP A 53 4.84 13.49 -0.94
CA ASP A 53 4.74 13.21 -2.38
C ASP A 53 5.91 12.32 -2.85
N PRO A 54 5.62 11.12 -3.41
CA PRO A 54 6.65 10.22 -3.92
C PRO A 54 7.56 10.85 -4.98
N ALA A 55 7.05 11.77 -5.80
CA ALA A 55 7.85 12.43 -6.84
C ALA A 55 8.81 13.45 -6.23
N ALA A 56 8.33 14.32 -5.33
CA ALA A 56 9.16 15.25 -4.58
C ALA A 56 10.23 14.54 -3.74
N ILE A 57 9.88 13.45 -3.05
CA ILE A 57 10.84 12.61 -2.32
C ILE A 57 11.93 12.08 -3.25
N LYS A 58 11.54 11.51 -4.40
CA LYS A 58 12.49 10.98 -5.37
C LYS A 58 13.42 12.07 -5.90
N ALA A 59 12.89 13.26 -6.22
CA ALA A 59 13.69 14.39 -6.67
C ALA A 59 14.68 14.84 -5.58
N ARG A 60 14.22 14.96 -4.33
CA ARG A 60 15.03 15.35 -3.18
C ARG A 60 16.18 14.38 -2.90
N LEU A 61 15.98 13.09 -3.11
CA LEU A 61 17.02 12.06 -2.95
C LEU A 61 17.97 11.95 -4.15
N ALA A 62 17.53 12.36 -5.35
CA ALA A 62 18.36 12.34 -6.55
C ALA A 62 19.31 13.55 -6.62
N ASP A 63 18.97 14.66 -5.96
CA ASP A 63 19.82 15.85 -5.92
C ASP A 63 21.14 15.55 -5.16
N PRO A 64 22.32 15.74 -5.79
CA PRO A 64 23.61 15.55 -5.13
C PRO A 64 23.97 16.67 -4.14
N LYS A 65 23.33 17.83 -4.21
CA LYS A 65 23.58 18.98 -3.32
C LYS A 65 22.70 19.00 -2.08
N ALA A 66 21.61 18.24 -2.11
CA ALA A 66 20.60 18.32 -1.08
C ALA A 66 20.94 17.39 0.10
N ASP A 67 20.76 17.85 1.33
CA ASP A 67 21.01 17.03 2.53
C ASP A 67 20.00 15.89 2.61
N ARG A 68 20.42 14.65 2.35
CA ARG A 68 19.50 13.51 2.28
C ARG A 68 19.04 13.04 3.67
N LEU A 69 19.51 13.65 4.76
CA LEU A 69 19.15 13.31 6.14
C LEU A 69 19.40 11.81 6.45
N GLY A 70 20.36 11.19 5.77
CA GLY A 70 20.61 9.75 5.85
C GLY A 70 19.45 8.88 5.33
N CYS A 71 18.52 9.44 4.56
CA CYS A 71 17.43 8.74 3.87
C CYS A 71 17.87 8.20 2.51
N THR A 72 17.29 7.07 2.09
CA THR A 72 17.57 6.42 0.81
C THR A 72 16.42 5.52 0.39
N GLN A 73 16.42 5.06 -0.86
CA GLN A 73 15.51 4.02 -1.35
C GLN A 73 16.25 2.68 -1.49
N ILE A 74 15.86 1.68 -0.71
CA ILE A 74 16.42 0.32 -0.79
C ILE A 74 15.44 -0.64 -1.48
N GLY A 75 15.95 -1.70 -2.10
CA GLY A 75 15.12 -2.78 -2.63
C GLY A 75 14.39 -3.52 -1.50
N ARG A 76 13.13 -3.90 -1.73
CA ARG A 76 12.32 -4.62 -0.73
C ARG A 76 12.90 -5.99 -0.37
N ASP A 77 13.64 -6.61 -1.29
CA ASP A 77 14.41 -7.84 -1.10
C ASP A 77 15.51 -7.74 -0.02
N ARG A 78 15.88 -6.50 0.36
CA ARG A 78 16.87 -6.24 1.42
C ARG A 78 16.25 -6.14 2.81
N ILE A 79 14.92 -6.07 2.92
CA ILE A 79 14.20 -5.99 4.19
C ILE A 79 13.92 -7.41 4.69
N GLU A 80 14.35 -7.70 5.91
CA GLU A 80 14.19 -9.02 6.54
C GLU A 80 12.96 -9.10 7.44
N GLY A 81 12.48 -7.95 7.92
CA GLY A 81 11.33 -7.89 8.79
C GLY A 81 11.17 -6.53 9.47
N ASN A 82 10.32 -6.51 10.49
CA ASN A 82 10.08 -5.37 11.36
C ASN A 82 10.74 -5.65 12.72
N ALA A 83 11.58 -4.73 13.17
CA ALA A 83 12.20 -4.75 14.50
C ALA A 83 11.33 -4.00 15.53
N GLU A 84 10.70 -2.91 15.11
CA GLU A 84 9.87 -2.07 15.97
C GLU A 84 8.77 -1.37 15.15
N ARG A 85 7.66 -1.04 15.81
CA ARG A 85 6.61 -0.17 15.26
C ARG A 85 6.25 0.92 16.26
N VAL A 86 6.07 2.14 15.76
CA VAL A 86 5.63 3.29 16.56
C VAL A 86 4.54 4.07 15.83
N VAL A 87 3.63 4.70 16.59
CA VAL A 87 2.61 5.61 16.07
C VAL A 87 2.83 6.99 16.66
N ILE A 88 2.98 8.01 15.82
CA ILE A 88 3.21 9.40 16.26
C ILE A 88 2.29 10.33 15.48
N GLY A 89 1.38 10.99 16.19
CA GLY A 89 0.40 11.90 15.58
C GLY A 89 -0.51 11.17 14.57
N GLY A 90 -0.94 9.95 14.90
CA GLY A 90 -1.78 9.12 14.03
C GLY A 90 -1.07 8.47 12.84
N THR A 91 0.23 8.74 12.64
CA THR A 91 1.01 8.10 11.56
C THR A 91 1.83 6.95 12.12
N ALA A 92 1.71 5.77 11.51
CA ALA A 92 2.48 4.59 11.87
C ALA A 92 3.81 4.53 11.11
N TYR A 93 4.88 4.16 11.82
CA TYR A 93 6.22 3.98 11.30
C TYR A 93 6.79 2.65 11.75
N ASP A 94 7.57 2.04 10.88
CA ASP A 94 8.20 0.74 11.10
C ASP A 94 9.72 0.92 11.10
N CYS A 95 10.41 0.41 12.12
CA CYS A 95 11.84 0.18 12.05
C CYS A 95 12.10 -1.19 11.42
N LEU A 96 12.75 -1.18 10.26
CA LEU A 96 12.94 -2.37 9.45
C LEU A 96 14.32 -2.97 9.67
N THR A 97 14.40 -4.29 9.85
CA THR A 97 15.66 -5.03 9.82
C THR A 97 16.13 -5.17 8.37
N VAL A 98 17.41 -4.88 8.09
CA VAL A 98 17.96 -4.84 6.72
C VAL A 98 19.26 -5.63 6.67
N LYS A 99 19.38 -6.55 5.69
CA LYS A 99 20.45 -7.56 5.53
C LYS A 99 21.91 -7.14 5.75
N GLU A 100 22.22 -5.86 5.55
CA GLU A 100 23.61 -5.34 5.55
C GLU A 100 23.88 -4.35 6.68
N THR A 101 22.96 -4.19 7.63
CA THR A 101 23.14 -3.28 8.76
C THR A 101 22.56 -3.86 10.04
N SER A 102 23.30 -3.71 11.13
CA SER A 102 22.83 -4.05 12.48
C SER A 102 21.88 -2.99 13.06
N LEU A 103 21.76 -1.84 12.41
CA LEU A 103 20.83 -0.78 12.81
C LEU A 103 19.56 -0.87 11.97
N CYS A 104 18.40 -0.86 12.64
CA CYS A 104 17.14 -0.84 11.92
C CYS A 104 16.96 0.48 11.16
N ARG A 105 16.15 0.44 10.11
CA ARG A 105 15.94 1.57 9.19
C ARG A 105 14.46 1.96 9.20
N TRP A 106 14.16 3.21 9.50
CA TRP A 106 12.78 3.69 9.65
C TRP A 106 12.10 3.92 8.31
N SER A 107 10.85 3.48 8.19
CA SER A 107 9.98 3.71 7.03
C SER A 107 8.55 4.04 7.46
N LEU A 108 7.72 4.55 6.54
CA LEU A 108 6.28 4.57 6.73
C LEU A 108 5.77 3.14 6.85
N SER A 109 4.91 2.89 7.83
CA SER A 109 4.34 1.55 7.99
C SER A 109 3.44 1.22 6.82
N GLY A 110 3.55 -0.03 6.33
CA GLY A 110 2.60 -0.58 5.36
C GLY A 110 1.24 -0.93 6.00
N VAL A 111 1.16 -0.85 7.33
CA VAL A 111 -0.05 -1.10 8.11
C VAL A 111 -0.53 0.25 8.67
N PRO A 112 -1.80 0.63 8.49
CA PRO A 112 -2.35 1.84 9.08
C PRO A 112 -2.22 1.83 10.61
N ALA A 113 -2.09 3.00 11.22
CA ALA A 113 -2.24 3.12 12.67
C ALA A 113 -3.63 2.62 13.07
N GLU A 114 -3.71 1.80 14.11
CA GLU A 114 -5.00 1.43 14.70
C GLU A 114 -5.63 2.67 15.34
N ALA A 115 -6.96 2.75 15.30
CA ALA A 115 -7.68 3.79 16.02
C ALA A 115 -7.48 3.58 17.54
N PRO A 116 -7.33 4.67 18.33
CA PRO A 116 -7.26 4.59 19.79
C PRO A 116 -8.46 3.89 20.42
#